data_AF-A0A7S2D2A5-F1
#
_entry.id   AF-A0A7S2D2A5-F1
#
_cell.length_a   1.000
_cell.length_b   1.000
_cell.length_c   1.000
_cell.angle_alpha   90.00
_cell.angle_beta   90.00
_cell.angle_gamma   90.00
#
_symmetry.space_group_name_H-M   'P 1'
#
loop_
_entity.id
_entity.type
_entity.pdbx_description
1 polymer ?
#
loop_
_entity_poly.entity_id
_entity_poly.type
_entity_poly.pdbx_seq_one_letter_code
_entity_poly.pdbx_strand_id
1 'polypeptide(L)'
;AYSTSTGMASDNRVFLGLAANLQHEHGWKTVEKATRAKHGFDHLAAAGLVGRCVNLPLRPVLESELRTVHTQRHIDEVDELTAAAADDPQNRTLCEPDGPGGVYYTAHAASAARLACGCVVD
;
A
#
# COMPACT_ATOMS: atom_id res chain seq x y z
N ALA A 1 -10.24 -11.79 -13.05
CA ALA A 1 -9.27 -11.73 -11.95
C ALA A 1 -8.59 -10.37 -12.04
N TYR A 2 -8.89 -9.46 -11.12
CA TYR A 2 -8.43 -8.08 -11.18
C TYR A 2 -7.10 -7.94 -10.43
N SER A 3 -6.11 -7.35 -11.10
CA SER A 3 -4.83 -6.94 -10.49
C SER A 3 -4.41 -5.61 -11.12
N THR A 4 -3.59 -4.90 -10.40
CA THR A 4 -3.50 -3.44 -10.32
C THR A 4 -1.96 -3.12 -10.51
N SER A 5 -1.45 -1.95 -11.00
CA SER A 5 -0.01 -1.51 -10.82
C SER A 5 0.51 -0.02 -10.74
N THR A 6 1.66 0.22 -10.04
CA THR A 6 2.51 1.45 -9.82
C THR A 6 3.93 1.17 -10.36
N GLY A 7 4.67 2.13 -10.92
CA GLY A 7 5.92 1.83 -11.66
C GLY A 7 7.18 2.66 -11.39
N MET A 8 8.35 2.06 -11.68
CA MET A 8 9.72 2.63 -11.66
C MET A 8 10.43 2.35 -13.01
N ALA A 9 11.39 3.17 -13.45
CA ALA A 9 11.99 3.10 -14.80
C ALA A 9 13.52 2.90 -14.81
N SER A 10 14.00 1.89 -15.54
CA SER A 10 15.39 1.75 -16.00
C SER A 10 15.40 1.08 -17.41
N ASP A 11 16.37 1.44 -18.27
CA ASP A 11 16.55 0.89 -19.64
C ASP A 11 15.37 1.03 -20.63
N ASN A 12 14.71 2.20 -20.69
CA ASN A 12 13.53 2.44 -21.54
C ASN A 12 12.36 1.46 -21.30
N ARG A 13 12.41 0.69 -20.22
CA ARG A 13 11.35 -0.20 -19.76
C ARG A 13 10.71 0.44 -18.54
N VAL A 14 9.38 0.61 -18.63
CA VAL A 14 8.58 0.97 -17.47
C VAL A 14 8.22 -0.33 -16.78
N PHE A 15 8.59 -0.46 -15.52
CA PHE A 15 8.18 -1.59 -14.69
C PHE A 15 6.91 -1.21 -13.96
N LEU A 16 5.99 -2.15 -13.77
CA LEU A 16 4.70 -1.88 -13.15
C LEU A 16 4.37 -3.00 -12.17
N GLY A 17 4.19 -2.68 -10.88
CA GLY A 17 3.62 -3.57 -9.87
C GLY A 17 2.56 -2.87 -8.98
N LEU A 18 1.34 -3.40 -8.80
CA LEU A 18 0.42 -2.91 -7.74
C LEU A 18 0.23 -4.02 -6.77
N ALA A 19 0.67 -3.67 -5.58
CA ALA A 19 -0.10 -3.75 -4.38
C ALA A 19 -1.34 -2.82 -4.38
N ALA A 20 -2.48 -3.14 -5.02
CA ALA A 20 -3.73 -2.49 -4.61
C ALA A 20 -4.37 -3.43 -3.62
N ASN A 21 -3.94 -3.32 -2.36
CA ASN A 21 -4.78 -3.85 -1.31
C ASN A 21 -5.98 -2.91 -1.18
N LEU A 22 -7.00 -3.12 -2.03
CA LEU A 22 -8.23 -2.32 -2.04
C LEU A 22 -9.01 -2.42 -0.72
N GLN A 23 -8.53 -3.23 0.23
CA GLN A 23 -9.13 -3.44 1.53
C GLN A 23 -8.56 -2.48 2.60
N HIS A 24 -7.45 -1.77 2.33
CA HIS A 24 -6.95 -0.73 3.24
C HIS A 24 -7.71 0.60 3.03
N GLU A 25 -8.93 0.64 3.53
CA GLU A 25 -9.78 1.83 3.54
C GLU A 25 -10.66 1.86 4.80
N HIS A 26 -11.14 3.05 5.15
CA HIS A 26 -12.13 3.23 6.21
C HIS A 26 -13.28 4.14 5.74
N GLY A 27 -14.40 4.11 6.46
CA GLY A 27 -15.61 4.86 6.10
C GLY A 27 -15.52 6.39 6.26
N TRP A 28 -14.53 6.92 6.99
CA TRP A 28 -14.39 8.36 7.19
C TRP A 28 -13.90 9.09 5.93
N LYS A 29 -14.23 10.38 5.86
CA LYS A 29 -13.82 11.25 4.75
C LYS A 29 -12.32 11.49 4.79
N THR A 30 -11.60 10.80 3.91
CA THR A 30 -10.17 11.00 3.62
C THR A 30 -9.96 11.30 2.13
N VAL A 31 -8.86 11.98 1.80
CA VAL A 31 -8.39 12.20 0.42
C VAL A 31 -7.65 10.99 -0.15
N GLU A 32 -7.10 10.14 0.73
CA GLU A 32 -6.57 8.83 0.38
C GLU A 32 -7.77 7.90 0.08
N LYS A 33 -7.71 7.13 -1.01
CA LYS A 33 -8.75 6.15 -1.35
C LYS A 33 -8.04 4.91 -1.89
N ALA A 34 -8.53 3.74 -1.49
CA ALA A 34 -8.15 2.45 -2.08
C ALA A 34 -8.21 2.47 -3.62
N THR A 35 -9.17 3.21 -4.20
CA THR A 35 -9.33 3.33 -5.66
C THR A 35 -8.30 4.21 -6.36
N ARG A 36 -7.49 5.03 -5.65
CA ARG A 36 -6.49 5.93 -6.28
C ARG A 36 -5.51 5.17 -7.16
N ALA A 37 -4.94 4.08 -6.63
CA ALA A 37 -4.00 3.25 -7.36
C ALA A 37 -4.69 2.59 -8.58
N LYS A 38 -5.91 2.08 -8.38
CA LYS A 38 -6.71 1.46 -9.45
C LYS A 38 -7.01 2.43 -10.59
N HIS A 39 -7.47 3.64 -10.29
CA HIS A 39 -7.77 4.65 -11.31
C HIS A 39 -6.52 5.04 -12.11
N GLY A 40 -5.36 5.15 -11.45
CA GLY A 40 -4.08 5.37 -12.14
C GLY A 40 -3.77 4.23 -13.11
N PHE A 41 -3.88 2.99 -12.66
CA PHE A 41 -3.66 1.82 -13.51
C PHE A 41 -4.65 1.73 -14.67
N ASP A 42 -5.95 1.88 -14.42
CA ASP A 42 -6.99 1.83 -15.45
C ASP A 42 -6.74 2.90 -16.53
N HIS A 43 -6.32 4.10 -16.13
CA HIS A 43 -5.97 5.17 -17.07
C HIS A 43 -4.77 4.80 -17.94
N LEU A 44 -3.70 4.28 -17.34
CA LEU A 44 -2.51 3.81 -18.07
C LEU A 44 -2.85 2.64 -19.01
N ALA A 45 -3.75 1.74 -18.58
CA ALA A 45 -4.22 0.62 -19.39
C ALA A 45 -5.03 1.11 -20.59
N ALA A 46 -5.98 2.03 -20.37
CA ALA A 46 -6.78 2.64 -21.43
C ALA A 46 -5.93 3.42 -22.44
N ALA A 47 -4.82 4.02 -21.98
CA ALA A 47 -3.84 4.68 -22.85
C ALA A 47 -2.88 3.71 -23.58
N GLY A 48 -3.02 2.39 -23.40
CA GLY A 48 -2.15 1.38 -24.01
C GLY A 48 -0.72 1.35 -23.45
N LEU A 49 -0.47 2.00 -22.31
CA LEU A 49 0.86 2.10 -21.72
C LEU A 49 1.23 0.86 -20.91
N VAL A 50 0.25 0.21 -20.28
CA VAL A 50 0.48 -1.01 -19.49
C VAL A 50 1.07 -2.14 -20.35
N GLY A 51 0.58 -2.32 -21.58
CA GLY A 51 1.09 -3.35 -22.50
C GLY A 51 2.53 -3.12 -22.97
N ARG A 52 3.10 -1.95 -22.69
CA ARG A 52 4.50 -1.60 -22.98
C ARG A 52 5.42 -1.80 -21.78
N CYS A 53 4.85 -2.15 -20.62
CA CYS A 53 5.59 -2.33 -19.38
C CYS A 53 6.02 -3.80 -19.21
N VAL A 54 7.10 -4.01 -18.45
CA VAL A 54 7.43 -5.34 -17.92
C VAL A 54 6.70 -5.51 -16.59
N ASN A 55 6.00 -6.63 -16.44
CA ASN A 55 5.33 -6.97 -15.20
C ASN A 55 6.34 -7.54 -14.19
N LEU A 56 6.50 -6.89 -13.04
CA LEU A 56 7.36 -7.37 -11.96
C LEU A 56 6.54 -8.20 -10.96
N PRO A 57 7.13 -9.28 -10.41
CA PRO A 57 6.49 -10.01 -9.34
C PRO A 57 6.31 -9.11 -8.12
N LEU A 58 5.13 -9.16 -7.54
CA LEU A 58 4.84 -8.46 -6.28
C LEU A 58 5.26 -9.36 -5.13
N ARG A 59 5.96 -8.81 -4.16
CA ARG A 59 6.22 -9.48 -2.89
C ARG A 59 6.09 -8.51 -1.72
N PRO A 60 5.71 -9.00 -0.52
CA PRO A 60 5.94 -8.25 0.69
C PRO A 60 7.44 -8.01 0.89
N VAL A 61 7.78 -6.82 1.37
CA VAL A 61 9.12 -6.51 1.88
C VAL A 61 9.43 -7.41 3.08
N LEU A 62 10.67 -7.87 3.15
CA LEU A 62 11.19 -8.62 4.29
C LEU A 62 11.45 -7.68 5.46
N GLU A 63 11.37 -8.20 6.68
CA GLU A 63 11.70 -7.40 7.87
C GLU A 63 13.15 -6.91 7.85
N SER A 64 14.09 -7.73 7.37
CA SER A 64 15.49 -7.32 7.20
C SER A 64 15.66 -6.14 6.25
N GLU A 65 14.80 -6.01 5.24
CA GLU A 65 14.78 -4.89 4.30
C GLU A 65 14.16 -3.65 4.95
N LEU A 66 13.06 -3.78 5.71
CA LEU A 66 12.49 -2.68 6.49
C LEU A 66 13.50 -2.10 7.50
N ARG A 67 14.27 -2.99 8.15
CA ARG A 67 15.29 -2.62 9.14
C ARG A 67 16.48 -1.84 8.57
N THR A 68 16.56 -1.67 7.25
CA THR A 68 17.57 -0.79 6.62
C THR A 68 17.29 0.70 6.87
N VAL A 69 16.02 1.06 7.12
CA VAL A 69 15.58 2.46 7.32
C VAL A 69 14.67 2.66 8.55
N HIS A 70 14.03 1.60 9.06
CA HIS A 70 13.16 1.65 10.24
C HIS A 70 13.79 0.93 11.45
N THR A 71 13.49 1.44 12.65
CA THR A 71 13.81 0.72 13.89
C THR A 71 12.82 -0.42 14.15
N GLN A 72 13.23 -1.49 14.85
CA GLN A 72 12.33 -2.59 15.22
C GLN A 72 11.08 -2.09 15.96
N ARG A 73 11.28 -1.19 16.94
CA ARG A 73 10.17 -0.56 17.70
C ARG A 73 9.08 0.02 16.80
N HIS A 74 9.46 0.66 15.69
CA HIS A 74 8.50 1.26 14.78
C HIS A 74 7.78 0.21 13.92
N ILE A 75 8.47 -0.87 13.54
CA ILE A 75 7.85 -1.99 12.83
C ILE A 75 6.79 -2.63 13.72
N ASP A 76 7.15 -2.89 14.98
CA ASP A 76 6.24 -3.47 15.98
C ASP A 76 5.03 -2.54 16.23
N GLU A 77 5.26 -1.23 16.37
CA GLU A 77 4.21 -0.22 16.55
C GLU A 77 3.19 -0.21 15.38
N VAL A 78 3.66 -0.32 14.14
CA VAL A 78 2.77 -0.40 12.97
C VAL A 78 1.92 -1.68 12.98
N ASP A 79 2.52 -2.81 13.39
CA ASP A 79 1.81 -4.08 13.48
C ASP A 79 0.77 -4.05 14.65
N GLU A 80 1.11 -3.45 15.79
CA GLU A 80 0.21 -3.23 16.93
C GLU A 80 -0.97 -2.32 16.59
N LEU A 81 -0.73 -1.17 15.94
CA LEU A 81 -1.79 -0.25 15.50
C LEU A 81 -2.70 -0.90 14.46
N THR A 82 -2.13 -1.72 13.56
CA THR A 82 -2.91 -2.52 12.60
C THR A 82 -3.83 -3.50 13.33
N ALA A 83 -3.33 -4.20 14.35
CA ALA A 83 -4.14 -5.13 15.15
C ALA A 83 -5.24 -4.40 15.93
N ALA A 84 -4.93 -3.28 16.58
CA ALA A 84 -5.93 -2.49 17.30
C ALA A 84 -7.06 -1.97 16.39
N ALA A 85 -6.72 -1.50 15.18
CA ALA A 85 -7.71 -1.09 14.19
C ALA A 85 -8.51 -2.27 13.60
N ALA A 86 -7.98 -3.50 13.66
CA ALA A 86 -8.70 -4.71 13.28
C ALA A 86 -9.71 -5.13 14.35
N ASP A 87 -9.34 -4.99 15.63
CA ASP A 87 -10.17 -5.38 16.78
C ASP A 87 -11.43 -4.50 16.91
N ASP A 88 -11.30 -3.18 16.69
CA ASP A 88 -12.44 -2.25 16.70
C ASP A 88 -12.37 -1.25 15.53
N PRO A 89 -12.81 -1.65 14.32
CA PRO A 89 -12.71 -0.84 13.10
C PRO A 89 -13.67 0.37 13.08
N GLN A 90 -14.56 0.51 14.07
CA GLN A 90 -15.45 1.66 14.20
C GLN A 90 -14.88 2.70 15.18
N ASN A 91 -13.87 2.33 15.97
CA ASN A 91 -13.21 3.23 16.89
C ASN A 91 -12.18 4.09 16.17
N ARG A 92 -12.61 5.30 15.83
CA ARG A 92 -11.77 6.28 15.12
C ARG A 92 -10.45 6.58 15.83
N THR A 93 -10.38 6.55 17.16
CA THR A 93 -9.12 6.83 17.88
C THR A 93 -8.09 5.71 17.69
N LEU A 94 -8.53 4.47 17.48
CA LEU A 94 -7.64 3.35 17.15
C LEU A 94 -7.27 3.36 15.66
N CYS A 95 -8.23 3.73 14.79
CA CYS A 95 -7.98 3.80 13.35
C CYS A 95 -7.22 5.06 12.91
N GLU A 96 -7.28 6.17 13.63
CA GLU A 96 -6.61 7.44 13.33
C GLU A 96 -5.95 7.98 14.62
N PRO A 97 -4.84 7.37 15.10
CA PRO A 97 -4.24 7.71 16.40
C PRO A 97 -3.74 9.16 16.48
N ASP A 98 -3.36 9.75 15.35
CA ASP A 98 -2.95 11.16 15.24
C ASP A 98 -4.13 12.12 15.02
N GLY A 99 -5.35 11.60 15.01
CA GLY A 99 -6.58 12.34 14.81
C GLY A 99 -7.00 12.53 13.35
N PRO A 100 -8.14 13.20 13.13
CA PRO A 100 -8.74 13.40 11.81
C PRO A 100 -7.81 13.98 10.75
N GLY A 101 -7.56 13.23 9.69
CA GLY A 101 -6.71 13.64 8.57
C GLY A 101 -5.23 13.31 8.73
N GLY A 102 -4.84 12.65 9.82
CA GLY A 102 -3.53 12.05 10.02
C GLY A 102 -3.37 10.68 9.33
N VAL A 103 -2.38 9.91 9.77
CA VAL A 103 -2.20 8.52 9.33
C VAL A 103 -3.37 7.69 9.85
N TYR A 104 -3.86 6.76 9.02
CA TYR A 104 -4.91 5.85 9.42
C TYR A 104 -4.50 4.38 9.27
N TYR A 105 -5.10 3.54 10.09
CA TYR A 105 -4.88 2.11 10.19
C TYR A 105 -6.20 1.38 9.97
N THR A 106 -6.10 0.20 9.38
CA THR A 106 -7.17 -0.77 9.21
C THR A 106 -6.58 -2.15 9.42
N ALA A 107 -7.40 -3.20 9.46
CA ALA A 107 -6.91 -4.59 9.50
C ALA A 107 -5.92 -4.97 8.39
N HIS A 108 -5.81 -4.15 7.34
CA HIS A 108 -4.98 -4.41 6.18
C HIS A 108 -3.76 -3.49 6.10
N ALA A 109 -3.59 -2.51 7.00
CA ALA A 109 -2.57 -1.47 6.93
C ALA A 109 -1.14 -2.03 6.82
N ALA A 110 -0.69 -2.85 7.78
CA ALA A 110 0.64 -3.44 7.75
C ALA A 110 0.89 -4.28 6.49
N SER A 111 -0.07 -5.13 6.08
CA SER A 111 0.08 -5.96 4.87
C SER A 111 0.16 -5.12 3.59
N ALA A 112 -0.64 -4.05 3.49
CA ALA A 112 -0.63 -3.13 2.36
C ALA A 112 0.70 -2.36 2.31
N ALA A 113 1.18 -1.85 3.45
CA ALA A 113 2.46 -1.16 3.54
C ALA A 113 3.64 -2.07 3.16
N ARG A 114 3.66 -3.31 3.68
CA ARG A 114 4.71 -4.29 3.35
C ARG A 114 4.72 -4.64 1.87
N LEU A 115 3.55 -4.82 1.25
CA LEU A 115 3.45 -5.07 -0.18
C LEU A 115 3.88 -3.84 -1.00
N ALA A 116 3.47 -2.63 -0.60
CA ALA A 116 3.87 -1.39 -1.26
C ALA A 116 5.39 -1.18 -1.21
N CYS A 117 6.04 -1.43 -0.08
CA CYS A 117 7.49 -1.38 0.05
C CYS A 117 8.18 -2.44 -0.82
N GLY A 118 7.69 -3.68 -0.83
CA GLY A 118 8.33 -4.74 -1.61
C GLY A 118 8.23 -4.51 -3.12
N CYS A 119 7.21 -3.77 -3.59
CA CYS A 119 7.08 -3.38 -5.00
C CYS A 119 8.13 -2.38 -5.50
N VAL A 120 8.92 -1.77 -4.60
CA VAL A 120 9.96 -0.79 -4.98
C VAL A 120 11.39 -1.25 -4.67
N VAL A 121 11.53 -2.36 -3.92
CA VAL A 121 12.83 -2.95 -3.62
C VAL A 121 13.37 -3.76 -4.81
N ASP A 122 12.47 -4.39 -5.56
CA ASP A 122 12.77 -5.16 -6.78
C ASP A 122 12.68 -4.30 -8.05
#